data_AF-A0A0B6Y2S5-F1
#
_entry.id   AF-A0A0B6Y2S5-F1
#
_cell.length_a   1.000
_cell.length_b   1.000
_cell.length_c   1.000
_cell.angle_alpha   90.00
_cell.angle_beta   90.00
_cell.angle_gamma   90.00
#
_symmetry.space_group_name_H-M   'P 1'
#
loop_
_entity.id
_entity.type
_entity.pdbx_description
1 polymer ?
#
loop_
_entity_poly.entity_id
_entity_poly.type
_entity_poly.pdbx_seq_one_letter_code
_entity_poly.pdbx_strand_id
1 'polypeptide(L)'
;ILVQLTAALRNLADASSGRDRFLTYNVIGGLVNLMNSYPGDSDLMLYISRIFSKITLHADCCSVLANQPTCYKAFINLLKKHLMKDDLVVRLCFVLGNLTIKND
;
A
#
# COMPACT_ATOMS: atom_id res chain seq x y z
N ILE A 1 16.45 -3.87 7.81
CA ILE A 1 15.91 -5.05 7.08
C ILE A 1 14.55 -4.75 6.47
N LEU A 2 13.51 -4.36 7.23
CA LEU A 2 12.16 -4.14 6.66
C LEU A 2 12.12 -3.14 5.51
N VAL A 3 12.83 -2.00 5.62
CA VAL A 3 12.96 -1.02 4.52
C VAL A 3 13.59 -1.62 3.26
N GLN A 4 14.60 -2.47 3.40
CA GLN A 4 15.26 -3.13 2.26
C GLN A 4 14.34 -4.19 1.63
N LEU A 5 13.62 -4.93 2.46
CA LEU A 5 12.63 -5.91 2.01
C LEU A 5 11.51 -5.21 1.23
N THR A 6 10.95 -4.12 1.75
CA THR A 6 9.88 -3.38 1.05
C THR A 6 10.41 -2.67 -0.20
N ALA A 7 11.66 -2.21 -0.21
CA ALA A 7 12.29 -1.72 -1.44
C ALA A 7 12.40 -2.83 -2.52
N ALA A 8 12.74 -4.06 -2.13
CA ALA A 8 12.74 -5.20 -3.04
C ALA A 8 11.33 -5.56 -3.54
N LEU A 9 10.32 -5.52 -2.65
CA LEU A 9 8.91 -5.73 -3.02
C LEU A 9 8.39 -4.63 -3.95
N ARG A 10 8.90 -3.39 -3.84
CA ARG A 10 8.60 -2.31 -4.79
C ARG A 10 9.07 -2.65 -6.20
N ASN A 11 10.28 -3.19 -6.33
CA ASN A 11 10.76 -3.67 -7.63
C ASN A 11 9.90 -4.82 -8.16
N LEU A 12 9.41 -5.70 -7.28
CA LEU A 12 8.48 -6.77 -7.67
C LEU A 12 7.14 -6.21 -8.17
N ALA A 13 6.59 -5.16 -7.54
CA ALA A 13 5.36 -4.51 -7.99
C ALA A 13 5.49 -3.86 -9.37
N ASP A 14 6.71 -3.46 -9.77
CA ASP A 14 7.00 -2.91 -11.09
C ASP A 14 7.14 -3.98 -12.19
N ALA A 15 7.32 -5.25 -11.82
CA ALA A 15 7.46 -6.36 -12.77
C ALA A 15 6.11 -6.77 -13.36
N SER A 16 6.10 -7.25 -14.62
CA SER A 16 4.89 -7.70 -15.32
C SER A 16 4.15 -8.83 -14.59
N SER A 17 4.87 -9.73 -13.92
CA SER A 17 4.31 -10.81 -13.09
C SER A 17 4.16 -10.41 -11.61
N GLY A 18 4.34 -9.13 -11.28
CA GLY A 18 4.33 -8.63 -9.91
C GLY A 18 2.98 -8.83 -9.25
N ARG A 19 1.91 -8.41 -9.93
CA ARG A 19 0.52 -8.52 -9.49
C ARG A 19 0.17 -9.93 -8.99
N ASP A 20 0.39 -10.95 -9.81
CA ASP A 20 0.02 -12.33 -9.47
C ASP A 20 0.72 -12.79 -8.19
N ARG A 21 2.01 -12.48 -8.05
CA ARG A 21 2.78 -12.83 -6.84
C ARG A 21 2.26 -12.10 -5.60
N PHE A 22 1.84 -10.85 -5.72
CA PHE A 22 1.26 -10.10 -4.61
C PHE A 22 -0.03 -10.74 -4.09
N LEU A 23 -0.86 -11.26 -5.01
CA LEU A 23 -2.11 -11.93 -4.70
C LEU A 23 -1.87 -13.34 -4.15
N THR A 24 -1.06 -14.15 -4.85
CA THR A 24 -0.78 -15.54 -4.48
C THR A 24 -0.12 -15.67 -3.10
N TYR A 25 0.79 -14.76 -2.76
CA TYR A 25 1.58 -14.86 -1.52
C TYR A 25 1.08 -13.94 -0.40
N ASN A 26 -0.14 -13.41 -0.50
CA ASN A 26 -0.74 -12.51 0.50
C ASN A 26 0.18 -11.34 0.91
N VAL A 27 0.93 -10.79 -0.06
CA VAL A 27 1.86 -9.68 0.20
C VAL A 27 1.07 -8.44 0.64
N ILE A 28 -0.12 -8.23 0.06
CA ILE A 28 -1.02 -7.11 0.40
C ILE A 28 -1.36 -7.09 1.89
N GLY A 29 -1.80 -8.22 2.46
CA GLY A 29 -2.10 -8.31 3.89
C GLY A 29 -0.86 -8.09 4.75
N GLY A 30 0.30 -8.62 4.34
CA GLY A 30 1.58 -8.37 5.01
C GLY A 30 1.96 -6.89 5.07
N LEU A 31 1.76 -6.15 3.97
CA LEU A 31 2.02 -4.71 3.93
C LEU A 31 1.06 -3.91 4.81
N VAL A 32 -0.23 -4.26 4.85
CA VAL A 32 -1.19 -3.63 5.77
C VAL A 32 -0.80 -3.88 7.23
N ASN A 33 -0.33 -5.09 7.56
CA ASN A 33 0.19 -5.37 8.90
C ASN A 33 1.39 -4.49 9.23
N LEU A 34 2.34 -4.32 8.30
CA LEU A 34 3.49 -3.42 8.51
C LEU A 34 3.08 -1.95 8.71
N MET A 35 2.06 -1.46 7.98
CA MET A 35 1.51 -0.11 8.21
C MET A 35 0.99 0.06 9.63
N ASN A 36 0.30 -0.96 10.15
CA ASN A 36 -0.26 -0.92 11.51
C ASN A 36 0.82 -1.06 12.59
N SER A 37 1.84 -1.89 12.37
CA SER A 37 2.91 -2.14 13.34
C SER A 37 3.96 -1.04 13.39
N TYR A 38 4.24 -0.38 12.25
CA TYR A 38 5.33 0.60 12.13
C TYR A 38 4.86 1.93 11.54
N PRO A 39 3.75 2.53 12.02
CA PRO A 39 3.18 3.71 11.37
C PRO A 39 4.10 4.93 11.43
N GLY A 40 5.11 4.95 12.32
CA GLY A 40 6.05 6.08 12.47
C GLY A 40 7.28 6.05 11.57
N ASP A 41 7.58 4.91 10.94
CA ASP A 41 8.75 4.78 10.06
C ASP A 41 8.43 5.37 8.69
N SER A 42 8.87 6.61 8.44
CA SER A 42 8.54 7.33 7.22
C SER A 42 9.07 6.67 5.96
N ASP A 43 10.27 6.08 6.02
CA ASP A 43 10.90 5.46 4.85
C ASP A 43 10.17 4.17 4.49
N LEU A 44 9.81 3.38 5.50
CA LEU A 44 8.99 2.19 5.31
C LEU A 44 7.61 2.56 4.74
N MET A 45 6.91 3.55 5.30
CA MET A 45 5.60 3.99 4.80
C MET A 45 5.67 4.54 3.39
N LEU A 46 6.79 5.18 3.03
CA LEU A 46 7.01 5.68 1.69
C LEU A 46 7.17 4.55 0.67
N TYR A 47 7.94 3.51 0.97
CA TYR A 47 8.02 2.33 0.09
C TYR A 47 6.69 1.59 -0.01
N ILE A 48 5.98 1.42 1.10
CA ILE A 48 4.67 0.76 1.11
C ILE A 48 3.64 1.56 0.29
N SER A 49 3.59 2.88 0.44
CA SER A 49 2.66 3.70 -0.34
C SER A 49 2.97 3.65 -1.84
N ARG A 50 4.24 3.61 -2.24
CA ARG A 50 4.65 3.43 -3.64
C ARG A 50 4.21 2.09 -4.21
N ILE A 51 4.38 1.01 -3.45
CA ILE A 51 3.88 -0.32 -3.84
C ILE A 51 2.37 -0.26 -4.05
N PHE A 52 1.63 0.29 -3.07
CA PHE A 52 0.18 0.39 -3.19
C PHE A 52 -0.26 1.27 -4.36
N SER A 53 0.38 2.41 -4.62
CA SER A 53 0.09 3.23 -5.80
C SER A 53 0.23 2.45 -7.11
N LYS A 54 1.11 1.44 -7.16
CA LYS A 54 1.26 0.60 -8.35
C LYS A 54 0.19 -0.47 -8.45
N ILE A 55 -0.01 -1.26 -7.40
CA ILE A 55 -0.89 -2.42 -7.47
C ILE A 55 -2.38 -2.04 -7.44
N THR A 56 -2.76 -0.90 -6.85
CA THR A 56 -4.16 -0.43 -6.87
C THR A 56 -4.60 0.16 -8.21
N LEU A 57 -3.74 0.14 -9.23
CA LEU A 57 -4.18 0.29 -10.62
C LEU A 57 -4.99 -0.93 -11.11
N HIS A 58 -4.98 -2.03 -10.36
CA HIS A 58 -5.67 -3.27 -10.69
C HIS A 58 -6.83 -3.52 -9.72
N ALA A 59 -8.04 -3.72 -10.27
CA ALA A 59 -9.27 -3.84 -9.49
C ALA A 59 -9.27 -5.03 -8.51
N ASP A 60 -8.62 -6.14 -8.85
CA ASP A 60 -8.48 -7.30 -7.98
C ASP A 60 -7.59 -7.03 -6.76
N CYS A 61 -6.48 -6.31 -6.96
CA CYS A 61 -5.63 -5.85 -5.87
C CYS A 61 -6.38 -4.85 -4.98
N CYS A 62 -7.19 -3.96 -5.55
CA CYS A 62 -8.09 -3.08 -4.80
C CYS A 62 -9.08 -3.89 -3.96
N SER A 63 -9.72 -4.92 -4.53
CA SER A 63 -10.64 -5.80 -3.82
C SER A 63 -9.97 -6.49 -2.63
N VAL A 64 -8.80 -7.10 -2.84
CA VAL A 64 -8.04 -7.76 -1.76
C VAL A 64 -7.60 -6.77 -0.68
N LEU A 65 -7.16 -5.57 -1.06
CA LEU A 65 -6.74 -4.53 -0.12
C LEU A 65 -7.94 -3.97 0.67
N ALA A 66 -9.07 -3.68 0.02
CA ALA A 66 -10.28 -3.18 0.66
C ALA A 66 -10.87 -4.19 1.67
N ASN A 67 -10.71 -5.49 1.39
CA ASN A 67 -11.15 -6.57 2.28
C ASN A 67 -10.23 -6.80 3.49
N GLN A 68 -9.09 -6.09 3.62
CA GLN A 68 -8.28 -6.17 4.83
C GLN A 68 -9.00 -5.44 5.99
N PRO A 69 -9.18 -6.07 7.17
CA PRO A 69 -10.03 -5.55 8.25
C PRO A 69 -9.69 -4.13 8.74
N THR A 70 -8.44 -3.69 8.57
CA THR A 70 -7.96 -2.39 9.03
C THR A 70 -7.56 -1.45 7.90
N CYS A 71 -7.80 -1.80 6.63
CA CYS A 71 -7.31 -1.08 5.46
C CYS A 71 -7.55 0.43 5.55
N TYR A 72 -8.80 0.86 5.47
CA TYR A 72 -9.15 2.29 5.49
C TYR A 72 -8.66 2.99 6.76
N LYS A 73 -8.79 2.33 7.92
CA LYS A 73 -8.31 2.88 9.19
C LYS A 73 -6.80 3.12 9.16
N ALA A 74 -6.01 2.20 8.60
CA ALA A 74 -4.57 2.33 8.46
C ALA A 74 -4.19 3.50 7.56
N PHE A 75 -4.80 3.63 6.37
CA PHE A 75 -4.55 4.76 5.46
C PHE A 75 -4.87 6.12 6.10
N ILE A 76 -6.04 6.25 6.76
CA ILE A 76 -6.43 7.49 7.44
C ILE A 76 -5.47 7.82 8.59
N ASN A 77 -5.03 6.83 9.36
CA ASN A 77 -4.05 7.03 10.43
C ASN A 77 -2.69 7.51 9.89
N LEU A 78 -2.22 6.95 8.77
CA LEU A 78 -0.98 7.40 8.14
C LEU A 78 -1.07 8.81 7.59
N LEU A 79 -2.20 9.18 6.95
CA LEU A 79 -2.44 10.54 6.48
C LEU A 79 -2.34 11.56 7.63
N LYS A 80 -3.00 11.27 8.76
CA LYS A 80 -2.93 12.14 9.95
C LYS A 80 -1.52 12.22 10.51
N LYS A 81 -0.81 11.09 10.57
CA LYS A 81 0.52 11.00 11.19
C LYS A 81 1.62 11.65 10.35
N HIS A 82 1.51 11.60 9.03
CA HIS A 82 2.51 12.09 8.08
C HIS A 82 2.02 13.26 7.24
N LEU A 83 1.11 14.09 7.78
CA LEU A 83 0.45 15.16 7.05
C LEU A 83 1.42 16.16 6.38
N MET A 84 2.61 16.35 6.96
CA MET A 84 3.66 17.24 6.43
C MET A 84 4.62 16.56 5.45
N LYS A 85 4.33 15.33 5.00
CA LYS A 85 5.15 14.56 4.06
C LYS A 85 4.41 14.45 2.72
N ASP A 86 4.48 15.49 1.92
CA ASP A 86 3.68 15.65 0.69
C ASP A 86 3.74 14.44 -0.25
N ASP A 87 4.93 13.89 -0.54
CA ASP A 87 5.07 12.70 -1.42
C ASP A 87 4.31 11.48 -0.86
N LEU A 88 4.30 11.31 0.45
CA LEU A 88 3.54 10.24 1.09
C LEU A 88 2.03 10.54 1.06
N VAL A 89 1.63 11.75 1.40
CA VAL A 89 0.21 12.17 1.42
C VAL A 89 -0.42 12.00 0.04
N VAL A 90 0.22 12.50 -1.02
CA VAL A 90 -0.26 12.39 -2.40
C VAL A 90 -0.48 10.92 -2.78
N ARG A 91 0.46 10.03 -2.42
CA ARG A 91 0.35 8.60 -2.71
C ARG A 91 -0.74 7.91 -1.91
N LEU A 92 -0.88 8.22 -0.62
CA LEU A 92 -1.95 7.67 0.20
C LEU A 92 -3.32 8.10 -0.32
N CYS A 93 -3.46 9.37 -0.73
CA CYS A 93 -4.67 9.87 -1.38
C CYS A 93 -4.93 9.19 -2.74
N PHE A 94 -3.89 8.98 -3.56
CA PHE A 94 -4.02 8.24 -4.82
C PHE A 94 -4.53 6.82 -4.60
N VAL A 95 -3.97 6.11 -3.61
CA VAL A 95 -4.39 4.76 -3.26
C VAL A 95 -5.85 4.74 -2.77
N LEU A 96 -6.23 5.66 -1.89
CA LEU A 96 -7.61 5.79 -1.44
C LEU A 96 -8.56 6.11 -2.60
N GLY A 97 -8.15 7.00 -3.50
CA GLY A 97 -8.88 7.30 -4.74
C GLY A 97 -9.19 6.02 -5.50
N ASN A 98 -8.17 5.21 -5.81
CA ASN A 98 -8.33 3.93 -6.51
C ASN A 98 -9.22 2.93 -5.77
N LEU A 99 -9.13 2.86 -4.43
CA LEU A 99 -9.98 1.99 -3.62
C LEU A 99 -11.45 2.41 -3.63
N THR A 100 -11.72 3.70 -3.84
CA THR A 100 -13.08 4.28 -3.83
C THR A 100 -13.70 4.42 -5.22
N ILE A 101 -12.99 4.03 -6.29
CA ILE A 101 -13.59 3.91 -7.62
C ILE A 101 -14.70 2.86 -7.53
N LYS A 102 -15.91 3.22 -7.98
CA LYS A 102 -16.99 2.25 -8.13
C LYS A 102 -16.55 1.20 -9.14
N ASN A 103 -16.51 -0.05 -8.71
CA ASN A 103 -16.54 -1.17 -9.63
C ASN A 103 -18.03 -1.39 -9.93
N ASP A 104 -18.51 -0.82 -11.03
CA ASP A 104 -19.83 -1.17 -11.60
C ASP A 104 -19.84 -2.63 -12.08
#